data_AF-K9ECR6-F1
#
_entry.id   AF-K9ECR6-F1
#
_cell.length_a   1.000
_cell.length_b   1.000
_cell.length_c   1.000
_cell.angle_alpha   90.00
_cell.angle_beta   90.00
_cell.angle_gamma   90.00
#
_symmetry.space_group_name_H-M   'P 1'
#
loop_
_entity.id
_entity.type
_entity.pdbx_description
1 polymer ?
#
loop_
_entity_poly.entity_id
_entity_poly.type
_entity_poly.pdbx_seq_one_letter_code
_entity_poly.pdbx_strand_id
1 'polypeptide(L)'
;MEKNGKKLTLNADKPKFGSKALVSSEQEKIIERRKITFSFSYFKQISNFGVGGCSPKWYVSFLDRMSVLGTMTPQEVLEVNRGSDALRCHPIDWNAQNIPIQRDDLDWLPENILKNEAEFPIMQFSISTGTGRIVGFFDRDSSVFHVVLLDPNHNIQPSKKTNYQIQPTTQGISQYDELLNKLENIKKIVQDCKDKNCKLHAHLKMIEGLHDNIVYVGIDEDFYATYQEILQVHSLQEILEQGILEFADSN
;
A
#
# COMPACT_ATOMS: atom_id res chain seq x y z
N MET A 1 39.49 37.08 -9.79
CA MET A 1 38.87 36.93 -8.44
C MET A 1 37.45 37.47 -8.54
N GLU A 2 36.51 36.62 -8.94
CA GLU A 2 35.12 37.00 -9.14
C GLU A 2 34.36 37.06 -7.81
N LYS A 3 33.44 38.03 -7.73
CA LYS A 3 32.73 38.46 -6.52
C LYS A 3 31.67 37.44 -6.14
N ASN A 4 31.72 37.00 -4.88
CA ASN A 4 30.72 36.15 -4.23
C ASN A 4 29.29 36.68 -4.45
N GLY A 5 28.40 35.78 -4.87
CA GLY A 5 26.99 36.04 -5.14
C GLY A 5 26.22 36.55 -3.92
N LYS A 6 25.18 37.35 -4.19
CA LYS A 6 24.26 37.93 -3.21
C LYS A 6 23.71 36.85 -2.25
N LYS A 7 23.78 37.12 -0.95
CA LYS A 7 23.04 36.37 0.09
C LYS A 7 21.55 36.34 -0.28
N LEU A 8 21.03 35.15 -0.54
CA LEU A 8 19.59 34.89 -0.65
C LEU A 8 18.97 35.05 0.75
N THR A 9 18.26 36.15 0.96
CA THR A 9 17.36 36.29 2.11
C THR A 9 16.14 35.41 1.87
N LEU A 10 15.91 34.44 2.75
CA LEU A 10 14.73 33.58 2.76
C LEU A 10 13.48 34.47 2.93
N ASN A 11 12.55 34.39 1.98
CA ASN A 11 11.25 35.08 2.06
C ASN A 11 10.52 34.62 3.33
N ALA A 12 10.18 35.56 4.21
CA ALA A 12 9.53 35.33 5.50
C ALA A 12 8.04 34.92 5.38
N ASP A 13 7.42 35.12 4.21
CA ASP A 13 5.97 35.02 4.02
C ASP A 13 5.50 33.68 3.41
N LYS A 14 6.27 32.60 3.56
CA LYS A 14 5.83 31.25 3.14
C LYS A 14 5.57 30.37 4.36
N PRO A 15 4.48 29.58 4.38
CA PRO A 15 4.14 28.76 5.52
C PRO A 15 5.30 27.80 5.83
N LYS A 16 5.88 27.96 7.02
CA LYS A 16 6.70 26.96 7.66
C LYS A 16 5.73 25.90 8.17
N PHE A 17 5.95 24.64 7.80
CA PHE A 17 5.23 23.51 8.38
C PHE A 17 5.31 23.62 9.91
N GLY A 18 4.17 23.58 10.60
CA GLY A 18 4.04 23.60 12.06
C GLY A 18 4.87 24.67 12.79
N SER A 19 4.27 25.79 13.19
CA SER A 19 4.98 26.86 13.93
C SER A 19 5.34 26.52 15.39
N LYS A 20 4.98 25.33 15.87
CA LYS A 20 5.32 24.83 17.21
C LYS A 20 6.04 23.50 17.09
N ALA A 21 7.30 23.48 17.50
CA ALA A 21 8.03 22.25 17.79
C ALA A 21 7.28 21.51 18.90
N LEU A 22 6.73 20.31 18.61
CA LEU A 22 6.17 19.44 19.66
C LEU A 22 7.23 18.62 20.39
N VAL A 23 8.47 18.69 19.91
CA VAL A 23 9.59 17.89 20.38
C VAL A 23 10.74 18.79 20.78
N SER A 24 11.58 18.31 21.71
CA SER A 24 12.82 19.00 22.06
C SER A 24 13.78 19.06 20.85
N SER A 25 14.69 20.02 20.84
CA SER A 25 15.70 20.18 19.78
C SER A 25 16.60 18.94 19.59
N GLU A 26 16.72 18.10 20.61
CA GLU A 26 17.46 16.83 20.54
C GLU A 26 16.62 15.72 19.91
N GLN A 27 15.32 15.65 20.23
CA GLN A 27 14.37 14.77 19.54
C GLN A 27 14.19 15.16 18.07
N GLU A 28 14.13 16.47 17.78
CA GLU A 28 14.05 17.03 16.43
C GLU A 28 15.26 16.59 15.59
N LYS A 29 16.48 16.71 16.12
CA LYS A 29 17.71 16.19 15.47
C LYS A 29 17.73 14.68 15.27
N ILE A 30 17.11 13.91 16.19
CA ILE A 30 17.00 12.46 16.06
C ILE A 30 16.01 12.11 14.95
N ILE A 31 14.87 12.81 14.88
CA ILE A 31 13.83 12.63 13.85
C ILE A 31 14.35 13.05 12.47
N GLU A 32 15.07 14.18 12.36
CA GLU A 32 15.71 14.65 11.13
C GLU A 32 16.68 13.62 10.54
N ARG A 33 17.28 12.77 11.38
CA ARG A 33 18.20 11.70 10.97
C ARG A 33 17.52 10.37 10.67
N ARG A 34 16.24 10.22 11.03
CA ARG A 34 15.51 8.97 10.76
C ARG A 34 15.14 8.90 9.29
N LYS A 35 15.43 7.75 8.71
CA LYS A 35 15.03 7.43 7.35
C LYS A 35 13.52 7.24 7.27
N ILE A 36 12.97 7.49 6.09
CA ILE A 36 11.54 7.33 5.84
C ILE A 36 11.15 5.87 6.01
N THR A 37 10.08 5.63 6.75
CA THR A 37 9.43 4.32 6.85
C THR A 37 8.02 4.41 6.29
N PHE A 38 7.55 3.37 5.62
CA PHE A 38 6.23 3.36 4.99
C PHE A 38 5.22 2.59 5.84
N SER A 39 4.09 3.21 6.13
CA SER A 39 2.95 2.57 6.79
C SER A 39 1.79 2.43 5.82
N PHE A 40 1.20 1.24 5.74
CA PHE A 40 0.00 0.96 4.94
C PHE A 40 -1.28 0.91 5.80
N SER A 41 -1.22 1.38 7.05
CA SER A 41 -2.35 1.40 8.00
C SER A 41 -3.59 2.13 7.47
N TYR A 42 -3.42 3.12 6.59
CA TYR A 42 -4.50 3.87 5.96
C TYR A 42 -4.64 3.57 4.46
N PHE A 43 -3.95 2.55 3.95
CA PHE A 43 -4.01 2.23 2.53
C PHE A 43 -5.38 1.63 2.18
N LYS A 44 -6.03 2.21 1.17
CA LYS A 44 -7.30 1.71 0.63
C LYS A 44 -7.27 1.79 -0.89
N GLN A 45 -7.81 0.78 -1.55
CA GLN A 45 -8.15 0.88 -2.98
C GLN A 45 -9.57 1.43 -3.11
N ILE A 46 -9.74 2.45 -3.94
CA ILE A 46 -11.04 3.05 -4.25
C ILE A 46 -11.20 3.15 -5.78
N SER A 47 -12.39 3.56 -6.24
CA SER A 47 -12.64 3.79 -7.67
C SER A 47 -11.58 4.72 -8.27
N ASN A 48 -11.03 4.34 -9.44
CA ASN A 48 -9.94 5.04 -10.13
C ASN A 48 -8.56 5.00 -9.43
N PHE A 49 -8.41 4.33 -8.28
CA PHE A 49 -7.15 4.18 -7.54
C PHE A 49 -6.85 2.72 -7.13
N GLY A 50 -7.26 1.77 -7.95
CA GLY A 50 -6.91 0.35 -7.81
C GLY A 50 -5.63 -0.04 -8.56
N VAL A 51 -5.02 -1.16 -8.15
CA VAL A 51 -3.78 -1.69 -8.73
C VAL A 51 -3.97 -3.00 -9.50
N GLY A 52 -5.18 -3.56 -9.56
CA GLY A 52 -5.44 -4.89 -10.11
C GLY A 52 -5.03 -5.09 -11.58
N GLY A 53 -5.07 -4.02 -12.38
CA GLY A 53 -4.63 -4.04 -13.78
C GLY A 53 -3.14 -3.72 -14.00
N CYS A 54 -2.37 -3.49 -12.93
CA CYS A 54 -0.96 -3.12 -13.05
C CYS A 54 -0.10 -4.30 -13.50
N SER A 55 0.85 -4.05 -14.40
CA SER A 55 1.83 -5.05 -14.82
C SER A 55 2.81 -5.40 -13.69
N PRO A 56 3.46 -6.59 -13.72
CA PRO A 56 4.54 -6.92 -12.79
C PRO A 56 5.63 -5.84 -12.73
N LYS A 57 5.97 -5.23 -13.89
CA LYS A 57 6.94 -4.13 -13.99
C LYS A 57 6.53 -2.89 -13.18
N TRP A 58 5.23 -2.58 -13.13
CA TRP A 58 4.73 -1.47 -12.34
C TRP A 58 4.97 -1.72 -10.85
N TYR A 59 4.68 -2.93 -10.36
CA TYR A 59 4.92 -3.29 -8.96
C TYR A 59 6.41 -3.26 -8.59
N VAL A 60 7.28 -3.77 -9.45
CA VAL A 60 8.74 -3.66 -9.24
C VAL A 60 9.16 -2.20 -9.17
N SER A 61 8.67 -1.35 -10.09
CA SER A 61 9.00 0.09 -10.08
C SER A 61 8.51 0.78 -8.81
N PHE A 62 7.35 0.39 -8.28
CA PHE A 62 6.82 0.88 -7.01
C PHE A 62 7.72 0.47 -5.83
N LEU A 63 8.12 -0.79 -5.76
CA LEU A 63 9.03 -1.30 -4.72
C LEU A 63 10.39 -0.62 -4.78
N ASP A 64 10.97 -0.46 -5.97
CA ASP A 64 12.23 0.26 -6.19
C ASP A 64 12.12 1.72 -5.70
N ARG A 65 11.01 2.39 -6.01
CA ARG A 65 10.77 3.76 -5.53
C ARG A 65 10.70 3.81 -4.00
N MET A 66 9.95 2.91 -3.38
CA MET A 66 9.86 2.87 -1.91
C MET A 66 11.23 2.58 -1.28
N SER A 67 12.02 1.68 -1.87
CA SER A 67 13.39 1.38 -1.43
C SER A 67 14.28 2.63 -1.47
N VAL A 68 14.27 3.37 -2.58
CA VAL A 68 15.01 4.63 -2.71
C VAL A 68 14.56 5.66 -1.67
N LEU A 69 13.26 5.92 -1.58
CA LEU A 69 12.72 6.88 -0.62
C LEU A 69 13.01 6.47 0.83
N GLY A 70 12.99 5.17 1.12
CA GLY A 70 13.32 4.61 2.44
C GLY A 70 14.81 4.76 2.83
N THR A 71 15.68 5.19 1.90
CA THR A 71 17.05 5.59 2.24
C THR A 71 17.19 7.06 2.61
N MET A 72 16.17 7.87 2.31
CA MET A 72 16.16 9.31 2.51
C MET A 72 15.51 9.69 3.84
N THR A 73 15.78 10.89 4.34
CA THR A 73 15.07 11.49 5.48
C THR A 73 13.90 12.36 5.01
N PRO A 74 12.90 12.64 5.87
CA PRO A 74 11.83 13.58 5.53
C PRO A 74 12.37 14.96 5.13
N GLN A 75 13.43 15.44 5.79
CA GLN A 75 14.07 16.71 5.46
C GLN A 75 14.66 16.71 4.05
N GLU A 76 15.36 15.63 3.67
CA GLU A 76 15.92 15.50 2.32
C GLU A 76 14.84 15.56 1.25
N VAL A 77 13.67 14.97 1.52
CA VAL A 77 12.57 14.94 0.57
C VAL A 77 11.78 16.26 0.52
N LEU A 78 11.42 16.79 1.69
CA LEU A 78 10.48 17.92 1.82
C LEU A 78 11.16 19.29 1.68
N GLU A 79 12.44 19.38 2.02
CA GLU A 79 13.20 20.63 1.99
C GLU A 79 14.27 20.62 0.90
N VAL A 80 15.21 19.67 0.97
CA VAL A 80 16.41 19.65 0.11
C VAL A 80 16.05 19.36 -1.34
N ASN A 81 15.18 18.38 -1.57
CA ASN A 81 14.69 18.00 -2.89
C ASN A 81 13.31 18.59 -3.21
N ARG A 82 12.92 19.67 -2.52
CA ARG A 82 11.64 20.34 -2.76
C ARG A 82 11.57 20.82 -4.21
N GLY A 83 10.55 20.39 -4.94
CA GLY A 83 10.40 20.73 -6.36
C GLY A 83 11.29 19.92 -7.30
N SER A 84 11.93 18.85 -6.83
CA SER A 84 12.65 17.90 -7.68
C SER A 84 11.70 17.30 -8.73
N ASP A 85 12.03 17.47 -10.01
CA ASP A 85 11.29 16.88 -11.13
C ASP A 85 11.32 15.35 -11.13
N ALA A 86 12.32 14.76 -10.47
CA ALA A 86 12.54 13.32 -10.39
C ALA A 86 11.70 12.67 -9.29
N LEU A 87 11.60 13.30 -8.12
CA LEU A 87 10.76 12.80 -7.01
C LEU A 87 9.31 13.25 -7.14
N ARG A 88 9.11 14.47 -7.66
CA ARG A 88 7.81 15.18 -7.70
C ARG A 88 7.09 15.09 -6.35
N CYS A 89 7.86 15.26 -5.27
CA CYS A 89 7.30 15.30 -3.94
C CYS A 89 6.69 16.68 -3.69
N HIS A 90 5.36 16.74 -3.68
CA HIS A 90 4.64 17.97 -3.37
C HIS A 90 3.24 17.67 -2.81
N PRO A 91 2.63 18.61 -2.08
CA PRO A 91 1.22 18.52 -1.73
C PRO A 91 0.36 18.40 -2.99
N ILE A 92 -0.74 17.67 -2.91
CA ILE A 92 -1.76 17.64 -3.95
C ILE A 92 -2.38 19.04 -4.05
N ASP A 93 -2.43 19.59 -5.26
CA ASP A 93 -3.27 20.76 -5.55
C ASP A 93 -4.68 20.26 -5.85
N TRP A 94 -5.55 20.28 -4.83
CA TRP A 94 -6.94 19.84 -4.89
C TRP A 94 -7.82 20.66 -5.84
N ASN A 95 -7.35 21.84 -6.27
CA ASN A 95 -8.04 22.67 -7.25
C ASN A 95 -7.61 22.37 -8.70
N ALA A 96 -6.71 21.40 -8.91
CA ALA A 96 -6.27 21.06 -10.26
C ALA A 96 -7.41 20.44 -11.09
N GLN A 97 -7.25 20.55 -12.41
CA GLN A 97 -8.29 20.17 -13.36
C GLN A 97 -8.61 18.66 -13.29
N ASN A 98 -9.91 18.35 -13.24
CA ASN A 98 -10.49 17.01 -13.34
C ASN A 98 -10.02 16.01 -12.28
N ILE A 99 -9.69 16.43 -11.06
CA ILE A 99 -9.42 15.47 -9.98
C ILE A 99 -10.73 14.72 -9.63
N PRO A 100 -10.73 13.37 -9.55
CA PRO A 100 -11.94 12.57 -9.40
C PRO A 100 -12.43 12.47 -7.94
N ILE A 101 -11.61 12.91 -6.97
CA ILE A 101 -11.90 12.91 -5.54
C ILE A 101 -11.38 14.19 -4.90
N GLN A 102 -11.94 14.56 -3.77
CA GLN A 102 -11.46 15.64 -2.91
C GLN A 102 -10.86 15.08 -1.63
N ARG A 103 -10.19 15.94 -0.87
CA ARG A 103 -9.59 15.56 0.42
C ARG A 103 -10.62 14.93 1.37
N ASP A 104 -11.82 15.48 1.42
CA ASP A 104 -12.90 15.01 2.30
C ASP A 104 -13.49 13.64 1.88
N ASP A 105 -13.25 13.20 0.64
CA ASP A 105 -13.66 11.87 0.18
C ASP A 105 -12.76 10.74 0.75
N LEU A 106 -11.66 11.10 1.42
CA LEU A 106 -10.77 10.16 2.11
C LEU A 106 -11.30 9.83 3.52
N ASP A 107 -12.58 9.49 3.61
CA ASP A 107 -13.38 9.40 4.84
C ASP A 107 -12.92 8.37 5.90
N TRP A 108 -11.99 7.48 5.53
CA TRP A 108 -11.38 6.52 6.43
C TRP A 108 -10.15 7.09 7.17
N LEU A 109 -9.69 8.28 6.80
CA LEU A 109 -8.64 8.97 7.53
C LEU A 109 -9.23 9.65 8.78
N PRO A 110 -8.47 9.72 9.88
CA PRO A 110 -8.89 10.44 11.07
C PRO A 110 -9.25 11.90 10.78
N GLU A 111 -10.32 12.39 11.42
CA GLU A 111 -10.84 13.75 11.20
C GLU A 111 -9.80 14.84 11.48
N ASN A 112 -8.95 14.65 12.49
CA ASN A 112 -7.86 15.58 12.82
C ASN A 112 -6.78 15.66 11.74
N ILE A 113 -6.64 14.63 10.89
CA ILE A 113 -5.79 14.66 9.69
C ILE A 113 -6.57 15.35 8.58
N LEU A 114 -7.79 14.88 8.27
CA LEU A 114 -8.60 15.41 7.16
C LEU A 114 -8.83 16.93 7.25
N LYS A 115 -9.19 17.43 8.43
CA LYS A 115 -9.53 18.86 8.63
C LYS A 115 -8.31 19.76 8.88
N ASN A 116 -7.09 19.23 8.84
CA ASN A 116 -5.86 19.96 9.15
C ASN A 116 -4.81 19.80 8.04
N GLU A 117 -5.09 20.40 6.88
CA GLU A 117 -4.17 20.40 5.74
C GLU A 117 -2.84 21.11 6.04
N ALA A 118 -2.84 22.10 6.93
CA ALA A 118 -1.64 22.84 7.28
C ALA A 118 -0.58 21.98 7.99
N GLU A 119 -1.01 21.06 8.87
CA GLU A 119 -0.11 20.12 9.54
C GLU A 119 0.04 18.80 8.79
N PHE A 120 -1.03 18.32 8.15
CA PHE A 120 -1.06 17.03 7.44
C PHE A 120 -1.44 17.17 5.96
N PRO A 121 -0.64 17.88 5.14
CA PRO A 121 -0.93 17.93 3.72
C PRO A 121 -0.83 16.53 3.13
N ILE A 122 -1.80 16.16 2.28
CA ILE A 122 -1.66 14.93 1.50
C ILE A 122 -0.68 15.23 0.37
N MET A 123 0.41 14.49 0.39
CA MET A 123 1.52 14.57 -0.53
C MET A 123 1.40 13.49 -1.60
N GLN A 124 2.04 13.74 -2.73
CA GLN A 124 2.30 12.72 -3.73
C GLN A 124 3.80 12.52 -3.94
N PHE A 125 4.19 11.29 -4.27
CA PHE A 125 5.48 10.93 -4.82
C PHE A 125 5.31 10.34 -6.20
N SER A 126 6.19 10.66 -7.14
CA SER A 126 6.26 9.94 -8.40
C SER A 126 6.94 8.58 -8.21
N ILE A 127 6.35 7.52 -8.75
CA ILE A 127 7.02 6.21 -8.84
C ILE A 127 8.15 6.31 -9.86
N SER A 128 7.83 6.81 -11.05
CA SER A 128 8.80 7.20 -12.08
C SER A 128 8.13 8.16 -13.08
N THR A 129 8.88 8.67 -14.05
CA THR A 129 8.33 9.42 -15.19
C THR A 129 7.34 8.55 -15.99
N GLY A 130 6.06 8.62 -15.62
CA GLY A 130 4.97 7.90 -16.28
C GLY A 130 4.51 6.60 -15.61
N THR A 131 5.02 6.25 -14.42
CA THR A 131 4.64 5.02 -13.70
C THR A 131 3.76 5.30 -12.48
N GLY A 132 2.97 6.37 -12.51
CA GLY A 132 2.00 6.68 -11.46
C GLY A 132 2.61 7.32 -10.23
N ARG A 133 1.82 7.36 -9.16
CA ARG A 133 2.13 8.06 -7.92
C ARG A 133 1.79 7.24 -6.68
N ILE A 134 2.49 7.56 -5.61
CA ILE A 134 2.18 7.13 -4.24
C ILE A 134 1.56 8.35 -3.54
N VAL A 135 0.38 8.20 -2.95
CA VAL A 135 -0.34 9.29 -2.27
C VAL A 135 -0.40 8.99 -0.78
N GLY A 136 -0.10 9.98 0.05
CA GLY A 136 -0.04 9.79 1.50
C GLY A 136 0.36 11.03 2.26
N PHE A 137 0.66 10.90 3.54
CA PHE A 137 1.09 12.02 4.38
C PHE A 137 2.16 11.58 5.39
N PHE A 138 2.95 12.53 5.89
CA PHE A 138 3.85 12.28 7.00
C PHE A 138 3.12 12.45 8.33
N ASP A 139 3.33 11.52 9.27
CA ASP A 139 2.91 11.74 10.65
C ASP A 139 3.74 12.87 11.28
N ARG A 140 3.12 13.60 12.21
CA ARG A 140 3.70 14.81 12.80
C ARG A 140 4.98 14.44 13.55
N ASP A 141 6.06 15.14 13.24
CA ASP A 141 7.38 14.91 13.86
C ASP A 141 7.86 13.45 13.75
N SER A 142 7.51 12.78 12.66
CA SER A 142 7.83 11.38 12.40
C SER A 142 8.51 11.20 11.05
N SER A 143 9.28 10.13 10.92
CA SER A 143 9.78 9.66 9.63
C SER A 143 8.82 8.68 8.94
N VAL A 144 7.63 8.47 9.50
CA VAL A 144 6.62 7.57 8.94
C VAL A 144 5.80 8.29 7.88
N PHE A 145 5.87 7.80 6.65
CA PHE A 145 4.95 8.16 5.57
C PHE A 145 3.80 7.15 5.52
N HIS A 146 2.59 7.61 5.79
CA HIS A 146 1.37 6.82 5.70
C HIS A 146 0.87 6.83 4.25
N VAL A 147 0.95 5.68 3.59
CA VAL A 147 0.40 5.47 2.25
C VAL A 147 -1.11 5.36 2.36
N VAL A 148 -1.82 6.19 1.59
CA VAL A 148 -3.28 6.28 1.57
C VAL A 148 -3.84 5.69 0.28
N LEU A 149 -3.31 6.11 -0.87
CA LEU A 149 -3.70 5.60 -2.19
C LEU A 149 -2.46 5.27 -3.03
N LEU A 150 -2.65 4.36 -3.98
CA LEU A 150 -1.75 4.17 -5.12
C LEU A 150 -2.47 4.67 -6.38
N ASP A 151 -1.79 5.49 -7.16
CA ASP A 151 -2.35 6.12 -8.35
C ASP A 151 -1.53 5.73 -9.59
N PRO A 152 -1.71 4.51 -10.13
CA PRO A 152 -0.94 4.03 -11.28
C PRO A 152 -1.15 4.89 -12.54
N ASN A 153 -2.31 5.55 -12.65
CA ASN A 153 -2.75 6.24 -13.86
C ASN A 153 -2.65 7.77 -13.81
N HIS A 154 -2.09 8.33 -12.73
CA HIS A 154 -1.95 9.78 -12.51
C HIS A 154 -3.30 10.52 -12.37
N ASN A 155 -4.33 9.82 -11.90
CA ASN A 155 -5.68 10.31 -11.71
C ASN A 155 -5.80 11.38 -10.61
N ILE A 156 -4.93 11.38 -9.58
CA ILE A 156 -5.05 12.36 -8.47
C ILE A 156 -4.69 13.78 -8.91
N GLN A 157 -3.92 13.92 -9.99
CA GLN A 157 -3.62 15.20 -10.64
C GLN A 157 -3.35 14.92 -12.13
N PRO A 158 -4.41 14.80 -12.95
CA PRO A 158 -4.30 14.55 -14.38
C PRO A 158 -3.49 15.66 -15.06
N SER A 159 -2.86 15.33 -16.19
CA SER A 159 -2.00 16.29 -16.88
C SER A 159 -2.30 16.34 -18.36
N LYS A 160 -1.69 17.30 -19.06
CA LYS A 160 -1.76 17.39 -20.52
C LYS A 160 -1.38 16.08 -21.22
N LYS A 161 -0.52 15.23 -20.64
CA LYS A 161 -0.15 13.93 -21.21
C LYS A 161 -1.33 12.96 -21.32
N THR A 162 -2.28 13.04 -20.40
CA THR A 162 -3.52 12.24 -20.42
C THR A 162 -4.70 13.05 -20.95
N ASN A 163 -4.45 14.23 -21.53
CA ASN A 163 -5.48 15.21 -21.89
C ASN A 163 -6.45 15.51 -20.72
N TYR A 164 -5.94 15.49 -19.49
CA TYR A 164 -6.71 15.63 -18.25
C TYR A 164 -7.85 14.60 -18.09
N GLN A 165 -7.75 13.45 -18.76
CA GLN A 165 -8.71 12.36 -18.63
C GLN A 165 -8.38 11.48 -17.43
N ILE A 166 -9.43 11.02 -16.76
CA ILE A 166 -9.38 9.98 -15.75
C ILE A 166 -9.37 8.63 -16.43
N GLN A 167 -8.41 7.80 -16.04
CA GLN A 167 -8.28 6.45 -16.58
C GLN A 167 -8.74 5.45 -15.54
N PRO A 168 -9.74 4.61 -15.86
CA PRO A 168 -10.27 3.66 -14.90
C PRO A 168 -9.20 2.68 -14.45
N THR A 169 -9.35 2.19 -13.22
CA THR A 169 -8.52 1.14 -12.65
C THR A 169 -9.42 0.05 -12.08
N THR A 170 -8.83 -1.13 -11.86
CA THR A 170 -9.50 -2.25 -11.21
C THR A 170 -8.87 -2.47 -9.85
N GLN A 171 -9.67 -2.88 -8.87
CA GLN A 171 -9.15 -3.26 -7.57
C GLN A 171 -8.33 -4.55 -7.69
N GLY A 172 -7.13 -4.54 -7.13
CA GLY A 172 -6.34 -5.76 -6.94
C GLY A 172 -6.97 -6.62 -5.85
N ILE A 173 -7.11 -7.91 -6.11
CA ILE A 173 -7.62 -8.91 -5.19
C ILE A 173 -6.48 -9.86 -4.80
N SER A 174 -6.47 -10.33 -3.56
CA SER A 174 -5.51 -11.37 -3.15
C SER A 174 -5.89 -12.71 -3.78
N GLN A 175 -4.96 -13.67 -3.79
CA GLN A 175 -5.26 -15.06 -4.18
C GLN A 175 -6.38 -15.67 -3.32
N TYR A 176 -6.43 -15.27 -2.05
CA TYR A 176 -7.48 -15.69 -1.12
C TYR A 176 -8.85 -15.12 -1.52
N ASP A 177 -8.93 -13.81 -1.81
CA ASP A 177 -10.16 -13.18 -2.28
C ASP A 177 -10.62 -13.76 -3.62
N GLU A 178 -9.67 -14.07 -4.52
CA GLU A 178 -9.97 -14.72 -5.79
C GLU A 178 -10.56 -16.13 -5.57
N LEU A 179 -10.01 -16.91 -4.64
CA LEU A 179 -10.54 -18.21 -4.28
C LEU A 179 -11.96 -18.12 -3.71
N LEU A 180 -12.19 -17.19 -2.77
CA LEU A 180 -13.52 -16.94 -2.22
C LEU A 180 -14.51 -16.54 -3.31
N ASN A 181 -14.12 -15.65 -4.23
CA ASN A 181 -14.96 -15.24 -5.35
C ASN A 181 -15.31 -16.41 -6.29
N LYS A 182 -14.34 -17.29 -6.57
CA LYS A 182 -14.58 -18.52 -7.36
C LYS A 182 -15.56 -19.45 -6.66
N LEU A 183 -15.42 -19.64 -5.34
CA LEU A 183 -16.36 -20.42 -4.54
C LEU A 183 -17.77 -19.84 -4.58
N GLU A 184 -17.91 -18.53 -4.39
CA GLU A 184 -19.21 -17.84 -4.48
C GLU A 184 -19.82 -17.93 -5.88
N ASN A 185 -19.00 -17.88 -6.93
CA ASN A 185 -19.49 -18.08 -8.30
C ASN A 185 -19.99 -19.52 -8.52
N ILE A 186 -19.25 -20.51 -8.03
CA ILE A 186 -19.70 -21.92 -8.07
C ILE A 186 -21.04 -22.06 -7.34
N LYS A 187 -21.19 -21.47 -6.15
CA LYS A 187 -22.46 -21.47 -5.39
C LYS A 187 -23.61 -20.91 -6.22
N LYS A 188 -23.42 -19.76 -6.88
CA LYS A 188 -24.44 -19.15 -7.74
C LYS A 188 -24.83 -20.06 -8.90
N ILE A 189 -23.86 -20.67 -9.57
CA ILE A 189 -24.11 -21.59 -10.69
C ILE A 189 -24.94 -22.80 -10.23
N VAL A 190 -24.64 -23.36 -9.06
CA VAL A 190 -25.31 -24.56 -8.55
C VAL A 190 -26.58 -24.27 -7.75
N GLN A 191 -26.91 -23.01 -7.51
CA GLN A 191 -28.08 -22.60 -6.73
C GLN A 191 -29.39 -23.12 -7.36
N ASP A 192 -29.44 -23.13 -8.70
CA ASP A 192 -30.59 -23.55 -9.49
C ASP A 192 -30.54 -25.04 -9.89
N CYS A 193 -29.58 -25.81 -9.37
CA CYS A 193 -29.54 -27.25 -9.61
C CYS A 193 -30.80 -27.93 -9.05
N LYS A 194 -31.43 -28.75 -9.89
CA LYS A 194 -32.63 -29.53 -9.52
C LYS A 194 -32.35 -30.53 -8.40
N ASP A 195 -31.16 -31.13 -8.41
CA ASP A 195 -30.70 -32.05 -7.37
C ASP A 195 -29.75 -31.33 -6.41
N LYS A 196 -30.25 -31.03 -5.21
CA LYS A 196 -29.50 -30.40 -4.12
C LYS A 196 -28.74 -31.40 -3.25
N ASN A 197 -28.89 -32.70 -3.51
CA ASN A 197 -28.21 -33.78 -2.79
C ASN A 197 -27.03 -34.36 -3.59
N CYS A 198 -26.64 -33.71 -4.69
CA CYS A 198 -25.50 -34.18 -5.46
C CYS A 198 -24.18 -33.98 -4.71
N LYS A 199 -23.14 -34.72 -5.13
CA LYS A 199 -21.79 -34.67 -4.51
C LYS A 199 -21.24 -33.25 -4.40
N LEU A 200 -21.52 -32.39 -5.39
CA LEU A 200 -21.04 -31.00 -5.41
C LEU A 200 -21.66 -30.16 -4.29
N HIS A 201 -22.98 -30.23 -4.06
CA HIS A 201 -23.63 -29.53 -2.95
C HIS A 201 -23.18 -30.06 -1.58
N ALA A 202 -22.90 -31.37 -1.47
CA ALA A 202 -22.35 -31.95 -0.26
C ALA A 202 -20.96 -31.39 0.07
N HIS A 203 -20.07 -31.30 -0.93
CA HIS A 203 -18.74 -30.72 -0.76
C HIS A 203 -18.78 -29.21 -0.48
N LEU A 204 -19.67 -28.44 -1.13
CA LEU A 204 -19.83 -27.01 -0.82
C LEU A 204 -20.26 -26.77 0.63
N LYS A 205 -21.17 -27.59 1.18
CA LYS A 205 -21.57 -27.53 2.60
C LYS A 205 -20.42 -27.88 3.55
N MET A 206 -19.56 -28.83 3.18
CA MET A 206 -18.37 -29.15 3.98
C MET A 206 -17.36 -28.00 4.03
N ILE A 207 -17.14 -27.32 2.90
CA ILE A 207 -16.24 -26.15 2.82
C ILE A 207 -16.73 -25.03 3.75
N GLU A 208 -18.04 -24.82 3.87
CA GLU A 208 -18.62 -23.80 4.76
C GLU A 208 -18.34 -24.05 6.25
N GLY A 209 -18.14 -25.30 6.67
CA GLY A 209 -17.79 -25.66 8.05
C GLY A 209 -16.29 -25.65 8.35
N LEU A 210 -15.42 -25.42 7.34
CA LEU A 210 -13.97 -25.55 7.45
C LEU A 210 -13.23 -24.26 7.77
N HIS A 211 -13.91 -23.10 7.82
CA HIS A 211 -13.27 -21.83 8.17
C HIS A 211 -12.69 -21.80 9.59
N ASP A 212 -13.10 -22.72 10.48
CA ASP A 212 -12.58 -22.86 11.85
C ASP A 212 -11.35 -23.79 11.98
N ASN A 213 -10.95 -24.52 10.92
CA ASN A 213 -9.93 -25.57 10.99
C ASN A 213 -8.74 -25.35 10.03
N ILE A 214 -8.50 -24.10 9.61
CA ILE A 214 -7.36 -23.76 8.73
C ILE A 214 -6.18 -23.31 9.60
N VAL A 215 -5.07 -24.06 9.55
CA VAL A 215 -3.82 -23.72 10.23
C VAL A 215 -2.79 -23.25 9.20
N TYR A 216 -2.27 -22.04 9.40
CA TYR A 216 -1.15 -21.51 8.61
C TYR A 216 0.18 -21.88 9.25
N VAL A 217 1.03 -22.58 8.50
CA VAL A 217 2.40 -22.92 8.93
C VAL A 217 3.38 -22.33 7.93
N GLY A 218 4.23 -21.42 8.40
CA GLY A 218 5.38 -20.95 7.64
C GLY A 218 6.55 -21.92 7.80
N ILE A 219 7.19 -22.27 6.69
CA ILE A 219 8.34 -23.17 6.63
C ILE A 219 9.51 -22.46 5.95
N ASP A 220 10.71 -22.60 6.49
CA ASP A 220 11.92 -22.04 5.89
C ASP A 220 12.34 -22.82 4.63
N GLU A 221 13.27 -22.26 3.84
CA GLU A 221 13.65 -22.81 2.54
C GLU A 221 14.23 -24.24 2.64
N ASP A 222 14.99 -24.52 3.70
CA ASP A 222 15.63 -25.82 3.93
C ASP A 222 14.58 -26.88 4.27
N PHE A 223 13.63 -26.54 5.15
CA PHE A 223 12.52 -27.40 5.51
C PHE A 223 11.52 -27.56 4.35
N TYR A 224 11.31 -26.52 3.54
CA TYR A 224 10.46 -26.58 2.35
C TYR A 224 10.98 -27.57 1.31
N ALA A 225 12.30 -27.62 1.09
CA ALA A 225 12.90 -28.59 0.17
C ALA A 225 12.64 -30.03 0.64
N THR A 226 12.85 -30.30 1.93
CA THR A 226 12.58 -31.63 2.52
C THR A 226 11.09 -31.98 2.44
N TYR A 227 10.22 -31.02 2.75
CA TYR A 227 8.77 -31.18 2.64
C TYR A 227 8.33 -31.49 1.19
N GLN A 228 8.90 -30.84 0.19
CA GLN A 228 8.62 -31.12 -1.23
C GLN A 228 9.00 -32.54 -1.65
N GLU A 229 10.10 -33.09 -1.12
CA GLU A 229 10.52 -34.47 -1.40
C GLU A 229 9.56 -35.48 -0.76
N ILE A 230 9.17 -35.26 0.50
CA ILE A 230 8.23 -36.14 1.21
C ILE A 230 6.86 -36.13 0.50
N LEU A 231 6.42 -34.97 0.01
CA LEU A 231 5.18 -34.85 -0.76
C LEU A 231 5.13 -35.66 -2.06
N GLN A 232 6.28 -36.08 -2.60
CA GLN A 232 6.31 -36.96 -3.77
C GLN A 232 5.82 -38.37 -3.45
N VAL A 233 5.87 -38.76 -2.17
CA VAL A 233 5.58 -40.12 -1.71
C VAL A 233 4.36 -40.16 -0.79
N HIS A 234 4.16 -39.12 0.01
CA HIS A 234 3.09 -39.02 1.00
C HIS A 234 2.23 -37.80 0.76
N SER A 235 0.92 -37.92 0.96
CA SER A 235 0.01 -36.78 0.92
C SER A 235 0.22 -35.87 2.12
N LEU A 236 -0.10 -34.57 1.97
CA LEU A 236 -0.08 -33.62 3.08
C LEU A 236 -0.93 -34.09 4.27
N GLN A 237 -2.07 -34.73 3.99
CA GLN A 237 -2.94 -35.26 5.04
C GLN A 237 -2.23 -36.34 5.85
N GLU A 238 -1.57 -37.32 5.20
CA GLU A 238 -0.83 -38.38 5.89
C GLU A 238 0.31 -37.81 6.73
N ILE A 239 1.04 -36.81 6.21
CA ILE A 239 2.13 -36.15 6.93
C ILE A 239 1.60 -35.48 8.21
N LEU A 240 0.49 -34.75 8.12
CA LEU A 240 -0.11 -34.06 9.26
C LEU A 240 -0.69 -35.05 10.28
N GLU A 241 -1.39 -36.09 9.83
CA GLU A 241 -1.94 -37.12 10.71
C GLU A 241 -0.85 -37.85 11.49
N GLN A 242 0.25 -38.23 10.83
CA GLN A 242 1.39 -38.87 11.49
C GLN A 242 2.08 -37.93 12.49
N GLY A 243 2.27 -36.66 12.12
CA GLY A 243 2.82 -35.67 13.05
C GLY A 243 1.94 -35.49 14.29
N ILE A 244 0.62 -35.40 14.12
CA ILE A 244 -0.32 -35.28 15.23
C ILE A 244 -0.29 -36.51 16.13
N LEU A 245 -0.25 -37.73 15.56
CA LEU A 245 -0.20 -38.99 16.31
C LEU A 245 1.08 -39.10 17.15
N GLU A 246 2.24 -38.79 16.58
CA GLU A 246 3.53 -38.82 17.28
C GLU A 246 3.52 -37.94 18.54
N PHE A 247 2.94 -36.74 18.44
CA PHE A 247 2.86 -35.81 19.57
C PHE A 247 1.67 -36.07 20.50
N ALA A 248 0.62 -36.76 20.03
CA ALA A 248 -0.52 -37.16 20.85
C ALA A 248 -0.18 -38.32 21.78
N ASP A 249 0.64 -39.27 21.33
CA ASP A 249 1.10 -40.43 22.12
C ASP A 249 2.22 -40.07 23.12
N SER A 250 2.72 -38.83 23.07
CA SER A 250 3.76 -38.29 23.95
C SER A 250 3.22 -37.62 25.24
N ASN A 251 1.91 -37.70 25.52
CA ASN A 251 1.25 -37.17 26.72
C ASN A 251 0.55 -38.25 27.56
#